data_AF-A0A0A1TR69-F1
#
_entry.id   AF-A0A0A1TR69-F1
#
_cell.length_a   1.000
_cell.length_b   1.000
_cell.length_c   1.000
_cell.angle_alpha   90.00
_cell.angle_beta   90.00
_cell.angle_gamma   90.00
#
_symmetry.space_group_name_H-M   'P 1'
#
loop_
_entity.id
_entity.type
_entity.pdbx_description
1 polymer ?
#
loop_
_entity_poly.entity_id
_entity_poly.type
_entity_poly.pdbx_seq_one_letter_code
_entity_poly.pdbx_strand_id
1 'polypeptide(L)'
;MDSSPYKSWKNTSNSSLPSFILEEDGPAKLDRPERFLRPESLNRGSPSPTRSSGRLLAPSIMGRDDATEVVSHEQSDANPFNFQTQVISTSPVKSNVGQRRGHRYKHSSISTQHQIFQEPPQRAPPVLPASLPIPTLKEAWASMRRDQRMRLYWSMCHLAISTFIFFRSEGSLAATALSHLVFFDAGSAAVCVVVEVLGNFEVWRRSSVRHPFGLERAEVLAGFAMSIFLLFGGFDLVSHNLKHFLETLGHHEPHHEHSHDRLSAGSIDLVAAAAIISTLASAYGLKNHTRIAKVMRVSYLSSLPSILSNPFHFLTLFFSSIIALLPLFSISLYTWLDRLICATISLAMFTLGMRVAVSQGLMLLMSYGGQGGNNGVSTVMREIAAEPNIRRVDDAQFWQVHYGLCMANLKITVVRGCDEVSVSRLRTRVASLVQNALGEGYGLGGNVRWETTFQIATDA
;
A
#
# COMPACT_ATOMS: atom_id res chain seq x y z
N MET A 1 -0.63 -62.22 -29.72
CA MET A 1 0.50 -63.18 -29.74
C MET A 1 1.52 -62.70 -28.73
N ASP A 2 1.24 -62.78 -27.43
CA ASP A 2 1.00 -63.99 -26.61
C ASP A 2 2.34 -64.73 -26.35
N SER A 3 2.68 -65.18 -25.14
CA SER A 3 1.92 -65.16 -23.87
C SER A 3 2.86 -65.41 -22.66
N SER A 4 2.40 -65.04 -21.46
CA SER A 4 2.93 -65.60 -20.19
C SER A 4 2.51 -67.07 -20.05
N PRO A 5 3.15 -67.88 -19.18
CA PRO A 5 2.41 -68.18 -17.94
C PRO A 5 3.24 -68.42 -16.65
N TYR A 6 2.69 -67.86 -15.55
CA TYR A 6 2.52 -68.45 -14.21
C TYR A 6 3.70 -69.01 -13.39
N LYS A 7 3.90 -68.38 -12.23
CA LYS A 7 3.71 -69.03 -10.90
C LYS A 7 2.87 -68.10 -10.01
N SER A 8 2.02 -68.67 -9.15
CA SER A 8 1.02 -67.93 -8.36
C SER A 8 0.74 -68.62 -7.01
N TRP A 9 0.09 -67.88 -6.09
CA TRP A 9 -0.40 -68.26 -4.74
C TRP A 9 0.71 -68.40 -3.65
N LYS A 10 0.59 -67.83 -2.43
CA LYS A 10 -0.58 -67.29 -1.70
C LYS A 10 -0.30 -66.09 -0.77
N ASN A 11 -1.17 -65.08 -0.87
CA ASN A 11 -1.84 -64.27 0.17
C ASN A 11 -1.13 -63.85 1.48
N THR A 12 -1.10 -62.53 1.71
CA THR A 12 -1.93 -61.85 2.73
C THR A 12 -2.26 -60.41 2.27
N SER A 13 -3.49 -59.95 2.53
CA SER A 13 -4.05 -58.64 2.13
C SER A 13 -3.59 -57.51 3.09
N ASN A 14 -3.39 -56.26 2.66
CA ASN A 14 -4.40 -55.23 2.35
C ASN A 14 -5.58 -55.18 3.37
N SER A 15 -6.13 -54.04 3.81
CA SER A 15 -5.82 -52.59 3.71
C SER A 15 -7.05 -51.82 4.25
N SER A 16 -6.94 -50.70 4.97
CA SER A 16 -7.88 -49.55 4.87
C SER A 16 -7.71 -48.46 5.95
N LEU A 17 -8.19 -47.26 5.57
CA LEU A 17 -8.39 -46.05 6.38
C LEU A 17 -9.45 -46.22 7.49
N PRO A 18 -9.46 -45.38 8.54
CA PRO A 18 -10.59 -45.27 9.46
C PRO A 18 -11.66 -44.29 8.95
N SER A 19 -12.93 -44.70 9.03
CA SER A 19 -14.11 -43.86 8.83
C SER A 19 -15.09 -43.99 10.01
N PHE A 20 -15.90 -42.95 10.21
CA PHE A 20 -16.96 -42.82 11.23
C PHE A 20 -17.93 -44.01 11.33
N ILE A 21 -18.48 -44.23 12.54
CA ILE A 21 -19.86 -44.63 12.94
C ILE A 21 -19.83 -44.76 14.49
N LEU A 22 -20.59 -43.99 15.28
CA LEU A 22 -22.02 -44.08 15.64
C LEU A 22 -22.42 -45.32 16.45
N GLU A 23 -22.85 -45.11 17.70
CA GLU A 23 -23.74 -46.04 18.43
C GLU A 23 -24.61 -45.26 19.45
N GLU A 24 -25.91 -45.52 19.45
CA GLU A 24 -26.92 -45.06 20.44
C GLU A 24 -26.97 -46.11 21.61
N ASP A 25 -27.74 -46.04 22.70
CA ASP A 25 -28.86 -45.18 23.08
C ASP A 25 -29.04 -45.12 24.63
N GLY A 26 -29.33 -43.91 25.13
CA GLY A 26 -30.31 -43.57 26.19
C GLY A 26 -30.22 -44.08 27.66
N PRO A 27 -31.05 -43.55 28.58
CA PRO A 27 -31.93 -42.37 28.45
C PRO A 27 -31.88 -41.36 29.64
N ALA A 28 -32.60 -40.25 29.46
CA ALA A 28 -33.24 -39.38 30.48
C ALA A 28 -32.40 -38.42 31.36
N LYS A 29 -32.40 -37.13 30.97
CA LYS A 29 -33.27 -36.14 31.64
C LYS A 29 -33.57 -34.92 30.76
N LEU A 30 -34.80 -34.44 30.85
CA LEU A 30 -35.43 -33.43 30.00
C LEU A 30 -35.71 -32.18 30.84
N ASP A 31 -35.44 -30.98 30.31
CA ASP A 31 -36.13 -29.77 30.80
C ASP A 31 -36.16 -28.61 29.78
N ARG A 32 -37.31 -28.44 29.12
CA ARG A 32 -37.80 -27.19 28.50
C ARG A 32 -39.29 -27.31 28.21
N PRO A 33 -40.07 -26.25 28.43
CA PRO A 33 -40.83 -25.65 27.32
C PRO A 33 -40.79 -24.10 27.37
N GLU A 34 -40.69 -23.36 26.26
CA GLU A 34 -41.68 -23.17 25.19
C GLU A 34 -43.03 -22.61 25.67
N ARG A 35 -43.31 -21.34 25.33
CA ARG A 35 -44.67 -20.83 25.08
C ARG A 35 -44.65 -19.48 24.34
N PHE A 36 -45.08 -19.52 23.09
CA PHE A 36 -45.64 -18.38 22.37
C PHE A 36 -47.10 -18.16 22.83
N LEU A 37 -47.57 -16.91 22.93
CA LEU A 37 -48.93 -16.45 22.58
C LEU A 37 -49.11 -14.94 22.87
N ARG A 38 -49.79 -14.24 21.94
CA ARG A 38 -50.41 -12.89 22.08
C ARG A 38 -51.86 -13.06 22.61
N PRO A 39 -52.66 -12.02 22.95
CA PRO A 39 -52.62 -10.60 22.54
C PRO A 39 -52.41 -9.65 23.76
N GLU A 40 -52.80 -8.37 23.87
CA GLU A 40 -53.64 -7.49 23.03
C GLU A 40 -53.23 -5.99 23.09
N SER A 41 -54.15 -5.07 23.44
CA SER A 41 -54.02 -3.61 23.22
C SER A 41 -54.37 -2.76 24.45
N LEU A 42 -53.68 -1.61 24.59
CA LEU A 42 -54.37 -0.38 25.01
C LEU A 42 -53.67 0.88 24.49
N ASN A 43 -54.48 1.83 24.02
CA ASN A 43 -54.10 3.01 23.24
C ASN A 43 -54.12 4.27 24.11
N ARG A 44 -53.05 5.07 24.14
CA ARG A 44 -53.15 6.52 24.47
C ARG A 44 -51.92 7.36 24.11
N GLY A 45 -52.15 8.40 23.32
CA GLY A 45 -51.58 9.74 23.56
C GLY A 45 -50.25 10.10 22.90
N SER A 46 -50.31 10.59 21.65
CA SER A 46 -49.40 11.68 21.22
C SER A 46 -49.77 12.97 21.97
N PRO A 47 -48.81 13.88 22.20
CA PRO A 47 -48.72 15.02 21.28
C PRO A 47 -47.29 15.47 20.94
N SER A 48 -47.20 16.27 19.88
CA SER A 48 -46.00 16.93 19.36
C SER A 48 -45.42 17.98 20.33
N PRO A 49 -44.16 18.39 20.11
CA PRO A 49 -43.80 19.79 20.29
C PRO A 49 -43.31 20.43 18.98
N THR A 50 -43.76 21.66 18.77
CA THR A 50 -43.28 22.60 17.76
C THR A 50 -41.81 22.98 18.00
N ARG A 51 -41.07 23.31 16.94
CA ARG A 51 -39.89 24.17 17.08
C ARG A 51 -39.74 25.12 15.90
N SER A 52 -39.43 26.36 16.24
CA SER A 52 -39.56 27.57 15.42
C SER A 52 -38.35 27.87 14.53
N SER A 53 -38.61 28.68 13.52
CA SER A 53 -37.65 29.25 12.57
C SER A 53 -36.52 30.05 13.24
N GLY A 54 -35.31 29.93 12.70
CA GLY A 54 -34.18 30.81 13.02
C GLY A 54 -33.30 31.00 11.79
N ARG A 55 -33.18 32.25 11.31
CA ARG A 55 -32.55 32.61 10.02
C ARG A 55 -31.46 33.66 10.26
N LEU A 56 -30.20 33.32 10.02
CA LEU A 56 -29.03 34.21 10.03
C LEU A 56 -28.16 33.78 8.83
N LEU A 57 -28.06 34.53 7.72
CA LEU A 57 -27.43 35.84 7.49
C LEU A 57 -25.90 35.80 7.46
N ALA A 58 -25.35 36.36 6.37
CA ALA A 58 -23.93 36.38 6.02
C ALA A 58 -23.25 37.69 6.46
N PRO A 59 -21.90 37.76 6.47
CA PRO A 59 -21.17 38.99 6.81
C PRO A 59 -21.15 40.00 5.65
N SER A 60 -21.40 41.28 5.96
CA SER A 60 -21.27 42.39 5.03
C SER A 60 -19.82 42.86 4.87
N ILE A 61 -19.52 43.46 3.71
CA ILE A 61 -18.23 44.07 3.38
C ILE A 61 -18.21 45.54 3.87
N MET A 62 -17.02 46.00 4.25
CA MET A 62 -16.72 47.35 4.73
C MET A 62 -16.91 48.40 3.62
N GLY A 63 -17.58 49.52 3.92
CA GLY A 63 -17.72 50.65 3.01
C GLY A 63 -16.64 51.73 3.23
N ARG A 64 -16.44 52.58 2.21
CA ARG A 64 -15.88 53.93 2.36
C ARG A 64 -16.43 54.82 1.24
N ASP A 65 -17.01 55.94 1.64
CA ASP A 65 -17.66 56.92 0.77
C ASP A 65 -16.64 57.87 0.11
N ASP A 66 -17.03 58.50 -1.02
CA ASP A 66 -17.16 59.97 -1.08
C ASP A 66 -17.95 60.47 -2.32
N ALA A 67 -18.39 61.75 -2.24
CA ALA A 67 -18.79 62.69 -3.31
C ALA A 67 -20.17 62.56 -4.04
N THR A 68 -21.13 63.37 -3.55
CA THR A 68 -21.85 64.51 -4.22
C THR A 68 -21.62 64.77 -5.75
N GLU A 69 -22.53 65.38 -6.55
CA GLU A 69 -23.87 65.99 -6.39
C GLU A 69 -24.52 66.23 -7.81
N VAL A 70 -25.68 66.93 -7.84
CA VAL A 70 -26.31 67.67 -8.97
C VAL A 70 -27.42 66.96 -9.79
N VAL A 71 -28.48 67.74 -10.06
CA VAL A 71 -29.75 67.39 -10.72
C VAL A 71 -29.89 68.12 -12.06
N SER A 72 -30.45 67.48 -13.09
CA SER A 72 -31.08 68.19 -14.22
C SER A 72 -32.13 67.33 -14.97
N HIS A 73 -33.10 67.99 -15.61
CA HIS A 73 -34.27 67.41 -16.27
C HIS A 73 -34.04 67.04 -17.75
N GLU A 74 -34.83 66.07 -18.20
CA GLU A 74 -35.46 65.90 -19.53
C GLU A 74 -34.66 65.67 -20.84
N GLN A 75 -35.11 64.59 -21.52
CA GLN A 75 -35.25 64.39 -22.97
C GLN A 75 -34.11 64.79 -23.91
N SER A 76 -33.42 63.78 -24.47
CA SER A 76 -33.43 63.52 -25.92
C SER A 76 -32.74 62.20 -26.31
N ASP A 77 -33.08 61.73 -27.50
CA ASP A 77 -32.35 60.80 -28.39
C ASP A 77 -32.15 59.33 -27.99
N ALA A 78 -32.89 58.47 -28.71
CA ALA A 78 -32.69 57.04 -28.76
C ALA A 78 -31.39 56.69 -29.51
N ASN A 79 -30.31 56.50 -28.75
CA ASN A 79 -29.01 56.08 -29.27
C ASN A 79 -28.99 54.54 -29.52
N PRO A 80 -28.86 54.06 -30.78
CA PRO A 80 -28.95 52.62 -31.10
C PRO A 80 -27.73 51.79 -30.68
N PHE A 81 -26.66 52.42 -30.14
CA PHE A 81 -25.43 51.75 -29.74
C PHE A 81 -25.11 51.91 -28.24
N ASN A 82 -26.03 51.42 -27.39
CA ASN A 82 -25.78 51.30 -25.95
C ASN A 82 -25.00 50.01 -25.62
N PHE A 83 -23.67 50.07 -25.74
CA PHE A 83 -22.79 48.95 -25.37
C PHE A 83 -22.54 48.95 -23.85
N GLN A 84 -23.34 48.17 -23.11
CA GLN A 84 -23.04 47.84 -21.72
C GLN A 84 -21.83 46.88 -21.65
N THR A 85 -20.71 47.37 -21.11
CA THR A 85 -19.54 46.53 -20.81
C THR A 85 -19.85 45.54 -19.69
N GLN A 86 -20.15 44.29 -20.04
CA GLN A 86 -20.27 43.21 -19.06
C GLN A 86 -18.90 42.86 -18.47
N VAL A 87 -18.74 43.09 -17.17
CA VAL A 87 -17.56 42.66 -16.42
C VAL A 87 -17.61 41.13 -16.25
N ILE A 88 -16.60 40.43 -16.76
CA ILE A 88 -16.52 38.96 -16.69
C ILE A 88 -16.31 38.55 -15.23
N SER A 89 -17.33 37.98 -14.59
CA SER A 89 -17.17 37.36 -13.26
C SER A 89 -16.49 35.99 -13.38
N THR A 90 -15.56 35.67 -12.49
CA THR A 90 -14.74 34.45 -12.51
C THR A 90 -15.46 33.21 -11.94
N SER A 91 -16.77 33.08 -12.16
CA SER A 91 -17.57 31.93 -11.75
C SER A 91 -17.86 30.99 -12.94
N PRO A 92 -17.88 29.67 -12.76
CA PRO A 92 -17.97 28.71 -13.87
C PRO A 92 -19.33 28.77 -14.59
N VAL A 93 -19.33 29.31 -15.80
CA VAL A 93 -20.51 29.40 -16.67
C VAL A 93 -20.89 28.00 -17.18
N LYS A 94 -22.14 27.57 -16.90
CA LYS A 94 -22.74 26.43 -17.62
C LYS A 94 -22.95 26.81 -19.08
N SER A 95 -22.21 26.18 -19.98
CA SER A 95 -22.29 26.41 -21.43
C SER A 95 -23.64 25.94 -22.00
N ASN A 96 -24.62 26.83 -22.10
CA ASN A 96 -25.87 26.61 -22.86
C ASN A 96 -25.71 26.86 -24.38
N VAL A 97 -24.50 26.68 -24.91
CA VAL A 97 -24.23 26.64 -26.35
C VAL A 97 -24.67 25.28 -26.88
N GLY A 98 -25.93 25.18 -27.31
CA GLY A 98 -26.51 23.93 -27.80
C GLY A 98 -28.04 23.83 -27.77
N GLN A 99 -28.74 24.76 -27.11
CA GLN A 99 -30.22 24.81 -27.08
C GLN A 99 -30.84 25.36 -28.39
N ARG A 100 -30.38 24.87 -29.55
CA ARG A 100 -31.27 24.81 -30.73
C ARG A 100 -32.21 23.63 -30.51
N ARG A 101 -33.51 23.92 -30.35
CA ARG A 101 -34.57 22.90 -30.20
C ARG A 101 -34.71 22.06 -31.48
N GLY A 102 -33.84 21.07 -31.65
CA GLY A 102 -34.10 19.94 -32.53
C GLY A 102 -35.26 19.14 -31.95
N HIS A 103 -36.42 19.18 -32.60
CA HIS A 103 -37.55 18.34 -32.22
C HIS A 103 -37.12 16.87 -32.31
N ARG A 104 -37.21 16.13 -31.20
CA ARG A 104 -36.88 14.71 -31.12
C ARG A 104 -37.92 13.87 -31.87
N TYR A 105 -37.79 13.82 -33.17
CA TYR A 105 -38.48 12.88 -34.05
C TYR A 105 -37.86 11.46 -33.93
N LYS A 106 -37.90 10.87 -32.72
CA LYS A 106 -37.58 9.44 -32.48
C LYS A 106 -38.80 8.52 -32.70
N HIS A 107 -39.96 9.07 -33.09
CA HIS A 107 -41.22 8.33 -33.26
C HIS A 107 -41.97 8.61 -34.56
N SER A 108 -41.43 9.41 -35.49
CA SER A 108 -42.03 9.55 -36.83
C SER A 108 -41.57 8.41 -37.74
N SER A 109 -42.54 7.67 -38.28
CA SER A 109 -42.39 6.46 -39.12
C SER A 109 -41.70 6.65 -40.48
N ILE A 110 -41.16 7.85 -40.75
CA ILE A 110 -40.39 8.19 -41.96
C ILE A 110 -38.89 8.35 -41.65
N SER A 111 -38.50 8.54 -40.39
CA SER A 111 -37.08 8.66 -40.00
C SER A 111 -36.35 7.31 -39.98
N THR A 112 -37.08 6.21 -39.75
CA THR A 112 -36.57 4.84 -39.71
C THR A 112 -35.91 4.37 -41.01
N GLN A 113 -36.22 5.00 -42.15
CA GLN A 113 -35.75 4.55 -43.47
C GLN A 113 -34.46 5.24 -43.94
N HIS A 114 -34.05 6.33 -43.28
CA HIS A 114 -32.76 7.01 -43.53
C HIS A 114 -31.74 6.82 -42.40
N GLN A 115 -31.97 5.86 -41.51
CA GLN A 115 -31.14 5.60 -40.34
C GLN A 115 -29.90 4.76 -40.68
N ILE A 116 -29.08 5.27 -41.61
CA ILE A 116 -27.81 4.67 -42.09
C ILE A 116 -26.79 4.52 -40.94
N PHE A 117 -26.88 5.39 -39.93
CA PHE A 117 -26.22 5.15 -38.64
C PHE A 117 -27.11 4.29 -37.74
N GLN A 118 -26.92 2.98 -37.85
CA GLN A 118 -27.33 2.03 -36.84
C GLN A 118 -26.60 2.39 -35.53
N GLU A 119 -27.33 2.82 -34.49
CA GLU A 119 -26.74 3.03 -33.16
C GLU A 119 -26.06 1.71 -32.75
N PRO A 120 -24.75 1.68 -32.41
CA PRO A 120 -24.02 0.43 -32.20
C PRO A 120 -24.71 -0.36 -31.08
N PRO A 121 -24.89 -1.69 -31.25
CA PRO A 121 -25.72 -2.49 -30.37
C PRO A 121 -25.30 -2.29 -28.92
N GLN A 122 -26.28 -1.97 -28.07
CA GLN A 122 -26.05 -1.50 -26.70
C GLN A 122 -25.13 -2.46 -25.96
N ARG A 123 -23.85 -2.08 -25.81
CA ARG A 123 -22.82 -2.92 -25.20
C ARG A 123 -23.30 -3.30 -23.81
N ALA A 124 -23.32 -4.61 -23.53
CA ALA A 124 -23.73 -5.15 -22.24
C ALA A 124 -23.02 -4.38 -21.10
N PRO A 125 -23.72 -4.08 -19.99
CA PRO A 125 -23.17 -3.29 -18.91
C PRO A 125 -21.84 -3.89 -18.46
N PRO A 126 -20.76 -3.09 -18.29
CA PRO A 126 -19.46 -3.61 -17.90
C PRO A 126 -19.56 -4.48 -16.64
N VAL A 127 -18.96 -5.68 -16.70
CA VAL A 127 -18.95 -6.66 -15.59
C VAL A 127 -18.31 -6.08 -14.31
N LEU A 128 -17.48 -5.05 -14.47
CA LEU A 128 -16.85 -4.30 -13.37
C LEU A 128 -17.40 -2.87 -13.31
N PRO A 129 -17.55 -2.28 -12.10
CA PRO A 129 -17.96 -0.89 -11.96
C PRO A 129 -16.94 0.05 -12.62
N ALA A 130 -17.44 1.12 -13.27
CA ALA A 130 -16.60 2.08 -13.99
C ALA A 130 -15.54 2.73 -13.08
N SER A 131 -15.95 3.12 -11.87
CA SER A 131 -15.09 3.59 -10.79
C SER A 131 -15.74 3.33 -9.45
N LEU A 132 -14.95 3.07 -8.42
CA LEU A 132 -15.39 3.05 -7.03
C LEU A 132 -15.14 4.42 -6.38
N PRO A 133 -15.94 4.83 -5.37
CA PRO A 133 -15.71 6.09 -4.66
C PRO A 133 -14.37 6.06 -3.92
N ILE A 134 -13.60 7.14 -4.05
CA ILE A 134 -12.35 7.34 -3.32
C ILE A 134 -12.72 7.99 -1.96
N PRO A 135 -12.25 7.43 -0.82
CA PRO A 135 -12.67 7.90 0.49
C PRO A 135 -12.18 9.31 0.79
N THR A 136 -13.03 10.13 1.42
CA THR A 136 -12.59 11.41 1.99
C THR A 136 -11.85 11.20 3.33
N LEU A 137 -11.06 12.18 3.77
CA LEU A 137 -10.38 12.11 5.08
C LEU A 137 -11.36 11.93 6.25
N LYS A 138 -12.58 12.50 6.13
CA LYS A 138 -13.65 12.35 7.14
C LYS A 138 -14.17 10.91 7.18
N GLU A 139 -14.37 10.29 6.03
CA GLU A 139 -14.75 8.87 5.93
C GLU A 139 -13.64 7.95 6.43
N ALA A 140 -12.37 8.23 6.09
CA ALA A 140 -11.23 7.45 6.58
C ALA A 140 -11.11 7.48 8.11
N TRP A 141 -11.34 8.65 8.73
CA TRP A 141 -11.41 8.77 10.19
C TRP A 141 -12.60 8.01 10.79
N ALA A 142 -13.78 8.11 10.16
CA ALA A 142 -14.99 7.42 10.60
C ALA A 142 -14.86 5.88 10.49
N SER A 143 -14.22 5.36 9.44
CA SER A 143 -14.06 3.90 9.20
C SER A 143 -13.08 3.21 10.16
N MET A 144 -12.24 3.99 10.86
CA MET A 144 -11.11 3.47 11.63
C MET A 144 -11.59 2.62 12.82
N ARG A 145 -11.21 1.33 12.82
CA ARG A 145 -11.51 0.36 13.89
C ARG A 145 -10.76 0.72 15.19
N ARG A 146 -11.19 0.18 16.34
CA ARG A 146 -10.54 0.41 17.64
C ARG A 146 -9.04 0.06 17.61
N ASP A 147 -8.68 -1.07 16.99
CA ASP A 147 -7.28 -1.51 16.90
C ASP A 147 -6.45 -0.63 15.95
N GLN A 148 -7.05 -0.12 14.87
CA GLN A 148 -6.42 0.85 13.98
C GLN A 148 -6.23 2.21 14.67
N ARG A 149 -7.20 2.68 15.47
CA ARG A 149 -7.07 3.89 16.30
C ARG A 149 -5.97 3.75 17.34
N MET A 150 -5.90 2.60 18.01
CA MET A 150 -4.85 2.27 18.98
C MET A 150 -3.47 2.30 18.30
N ARG A 151 -3.32 1.67 17.14
CA ARG A 151 -2.05 1.67 16.38
C ARG A 151 -1.70 3.06 15.82
N LEU A 152 -2.68 3.84 15.38
CA LEU A 152 -2.43 5.23 14.98
C LEU A 152 -1.93 6.06 16.16
N TYR A 153 -2.55 5.94 17.33
CA TYR A 153 -2.12 6.61 18.55
C TYR A 153 -0.67 6.24 18.93
N TRP A 154 -0.35 4.94 19.04
CA TRP A 154 1.02 4.49 19.30
C TRP A 154 2.02 4.96 18.25
N SER A 155 1.64 5.00 16.97
CA SER A 155 2.50 5.48 15.90
C SER A 155 2.75 6.98 15.98
N MET A 156 1.75 7.78 16.36
CA MET A 156 1.91 9.22 16.59
C MET A 156 2.75 9.50 17.84
N CYS A 157 2.61 8.71 18.90
CA CYS A 157 3.48 8.78 20.07
C CYS A 157 4.93 8.42 19.71
N HIS A 158 5.16 7.37 18.92
CA HIS A 158 6.51 7.02 18.46
C HIS A 158 7.13 8.12 17.60
N LEU A 159 6.35 8.71 16.68
CA LEU A 159 6.80 9.83 15.85
C LEU A 159 7.13 11.07 16.70
N ALA A 160 6.32 11.39 17.71
CA ALA A 160 6.60 12.50 18.63
C ALA A 160 7.88 12.29 19.45
N ILE A 161 8.10 11.08 19.99
CA ILE A 161 9.34 10.73 20.70
C ILE A 161 10.54 10.79 19.75
N SER A 162 10.39 10.32 18.50
CA SER A 162 11.47 10.38 17.53
C SER A 162 11.84 11.81 17.13
N THR A 163 10.86 12.69 16.95
CA THR A 163 11.11 14.12 16.69
C THR A 163 11.80 14.78 17.89
N PHE A 164 11.43 14.41 19.13
CA PHE A 164 12.14 14.85 20.32
C PHE A 164 13.59 14.34 20.36
N ILE A 165 13.85 13.07 20.03
CA ILE A 165 15.20 12.51 19.93
C ILE A 165 16.02 13.24 18.85
N PHE A 166 15.42 13.59 17.71
CA PHE A 166 16.05 14.36 16.64
C PHE A 166 16.63 15.69 17.16
N PHE A 167 15.80 16.53 17.78
CA PHE A 167 16.24 17.81 18.38
C PHE A 167 17.17 17.66 19.60
N ARG A 168 17.25 16.47 20.22
CA ARG A 168 18.16 16.20 21.35
C ARG A 168 19.47 15.52 20.95
N SER A 169 19.65 15.21 19.67
CA SER A 169 20.82 14.49 19.15
C SER A 169 22.01 15.39 18.78
N GLU A 170 21.83 16.71 18.85
CA GLU A 170 22.84 17.75 18.57
C GLU A 170 24.03 17.70 19.55
N GLY A 171 25.05 16.89 19.24
CA GLY A 171 26.29 16.80 20.05
C GLY A 171 27.04 15.48 19.96
N SER A 172 26.48 14.45 19.32
CA SER A 172 27.15 13.16 19.05
C SER A 172 26.77 12.67 17.65
N LEU A 173 27.73 12.19 16.87
CA LEU A 173 27.48 11.70 15.52
C LEU A 173 26.67 10.40 15.58
N ALA A 174 26.98 9.50 16.52
CA ALA A 174 26.20 8.28 16.74
C ALA A 174 24.76 8.60 17.16
N ALA A 175 24.55 9.57 18.06
CA ALA A 175 23.22 10.02 18.46
C ALA A 175 22.43 10.64 17.28
N THR A 176 23.10 11.43 16.44
CA THR A 176 22.51 12.05 15.24
C THR A 176 22.11 10.99 14.20
N ALA A 177 22.94 9.97 13.99
CA ALA A 177 22.59 8.85 13.12
C ALA A 177 21.46 7.98 13.70
N LEU A 178 21.47 7.74 15.01
CA LEU A 178 20.39 7.02 15.70
C LEU A 178 19.06 7.78 15.58
N SER A 179 19.06 9.11 15.69
CA SER A 179 17.83 9.89 15.60
C SER A 179 17.18 9.83 14.22
N HIS A 180 17.97 9.89 13.15
CA HIS A 180 17.50 9.68 11.78
C HIS A 180 16.96 8.26 11.56
N LEU A 181 17.60 7.25 12.14
CA LEU A 181 17.16 5.85 12.07
C LEU A 181 15.83 5.62 12.80
N VAL A 182 15.67 6.16 14.01
CA VAL A 182 14.40 6.11 14.77
C VAL A 182 13.29 6.87 14.03
N PHE A 183 13.63 8.00 13.41
CA PHE A 183 12.66 8.82 12.66
C PHE A 183 12.16 8.09 11.41
N PHE A 184 13.05 7.38 10.72
CA PHE A 184 12.65 6.48 9.64
C PHE A 184 11.73 5.36 10.12
N ASP A 185 12.06 4.68 11.23
CA ASP A 185 11.23 3.59 11.78
C ASP A 185 9.83 4.09 12.16
N ALA A 186 9.75 5.21 12.91
CA ALA A 186 8.49 5.84 13.31
C ALA A 186 7.67 6.37 12.12
N GLY A 187 8.32 6.98 11.12
CA GLY A 187 7.67 7.45 9.89
C GLY A 187 7.14 6.30 9.03
N SER A 188 7.92 5.23 8.87
CA SER A 188 7.51 4.03 8.12
C SER A 188 6.33 3.32 8.80
N ALA A 189 6.32 3.31 10.13
CA ALA A 189 5.21 2.80 10.94
C ALA A 189 3.92 3.63 10.75
N ALA A 190 4.03 4.96 10.70
CA ALA A 190 2.89 5.85 10.46
C ALA A 190 2.29 5.63 9.05
N VAL A 191 3.15 5.55 8.03
CA VAL A 191 2.74 5.19 6.66
C VAL A 191 2.07 3.81 6.62
N CYS A 192 2.55 2.84 7.40
CA CYS A 192 1.89 1.53 7.49
C CYS A 192 0.46 1.62 8.03
N VAL A 193 0.24 2.35 9.13
CA VAL A 193 -1.12 2.52 9.70
C VAL A 193 -2.03 3.29 8.76
N VAL A 194 -1.54 4.31 8.06
CA VAL A 194 -2.32 5.04 7.04
C VAL A 194 -2.81 4.09 5.95
N VAL A 195 -1.94 3.23 5.41
CA VAL A 195 -2.35 2.27 4.38
C VAL A 195 -3.30 1.20 4.94
N GLU A 196 -3.12 0.73 6.17
CA GLU A 196 -4.09 -0.18 6.79
C GLU A 196 -5.51 0.44 6.92
N VAL A 197 -5.60 1.73 7.23
CA VAL A 197 -6.88 2.45 7.31
C VAL A 197 -7.50 2.64 5.92
N LEU A 198 -6.69 2.95 4.90
CA LEU A 198 -7.16 3.02 3.51
C LEU A 198 -7.61 1.63 2.99
N GLY A 199 -6.99 0.55 3.48
CA GLY A 199 -7.39 -0.83 3.22
C GLY A 199 -8.78 -1.23 3.75
N ASN A 200 -9.44 -0.39 4.54
CA ASN A 200 -10.84 -0.60 4.95
C ASN A 200 -11.85 -0.40 3.79
N PHE A 201 -11.47 0.32 2.73
CA PHE A 201 -12.38 0.68 1.64
C PHE A 201 -12.28 -0.29 0.46
N GLU A 202 -13.43 -0.62 -0.16
CA GLU A 202 -13.46 -1.54 -1.30
C GLU A 202 -12.53 -1.10 -2.44
N VAL A 203 -12.44 0.20 -2.74
CA VAL A 203 -11.57 0.76 -3.79
C VAL A 203 -10.08 0.40 -3.62
N TRP A 204 -9.65 0.04 -2.40
CA TRP A 204 -8.28 -0.40 -2.17
C TRP A 204 -7.97 -1.74 -2.84
N ARG A 205 -8.89 -2.71 -2.70
CA ARG A 205 -8.71 -4.12 -3.13
C ARG A 205 -9.49 -4.51 -4.37
N ARG A 206 -10.63 -3.86 -4.63
CA ARG A 206 -11.58 -4.25 -5.67
C ARG A 206 -11.24 -3.58 -6.99
N SER A 207 -11.08 -4.41 -8.02
CA SER A 207 -10.92 -3.96 -9.41
C SER A 207 -12.10 -3.11 -9.89
N SER A 208 -11.79 -2.05 -10.61
CA SER A 208 -12.74 -1.20 -11.34
C SER A 208 -12.17 -0.86 -12.72
N VAL A 209 -12.98 -0.36 -13.65
CA VAL A 209 -12.48 0.00 -15.00
C VAL A 209 -11.42 1.10 -14.93
N ARG A 210 -11.57 2.07 -14.01
CA ARG A 210 -10.57 3.12 -13.75
C ARG A 210 -9.31 2.61 -13.03
N HIS A 211 -9.46 1.62 -12.14
CA HIS A 211 -8.37 1.05 -11.36
C HIS A 211 -8.41 -0.49 -11.43
N PRO A 212 -7.82 -1.11 -12.47
CA PRO A 212 -7.96 -2.55 -12.73
C PRO A 212 -7.43 -3.46 -11.61
N PHE A 213 -6.45 -2.98 -10.83
CA PHE A 213 -5.81 -3.69 -9.72
C PHE A 213 -6.08 -3.02 -8.35
N GLY A 214 -7.18 -2.26 -8.23
CA GLY A 214 -7.46 -1.44 -7.05
C GLY A 214 -6.43 -0.32 -6.85
N LEU A 215 -6.27 0.11 -5.59
CA LEU A 215 -5.28 1.12 -5.18
C LEU A 215 -4.08 0.54 -4.43
N GLU A 216 -3.93 -0.79 -4.31
CA GLU A 216 -2.78 -1.39 -3.60
C GLU A 216 -1.41 -0.98 -4.15
N ARG A 217 -1.30 -0.53 -5.42
CA ARG A 217 -0.05 0.04 -5.97
C ARG A 217 0.38 1.35 -5.28
N ALA A 218 -0.53 2.06 -4.62
CA ALA A 218 -0.18 3.23 -3.80
C ALA A 218 0.63 2.85 -2.55
N GLU A 219 0.49 1.61 -2.04
CA GLU A 219 1.35 1.08 -0.97
C GLU A 219 2.81 0.93 -1.44
N VAL A 220 3.00 0.40 -2.66
CA VAL A 220 4.31 0.26 -3.31
C VAL A 220 4.95 1.65 -3.51
N LEU A 221 4.16 2.63 -3.97
CA LEU A 221 4.63 4.00 -4.15
C LEU A 221 5.01 4.67 -2.82
N ALA A 222 4.22 4.47 -1.76
CA ALA A 222 4.55 4.99 -0.42
C ALA A 222 5.82 4.33 0.15
N GLY A 223 6.00 3.02 -0.04
CA GLY A 223 7.23 2.31 0.30
C GLY A 223 8.45 2.82 -0.48
N PHE A 224 8.29 3.10 -1.77
CA PHE A 224 9.32 3.73 -2.60
C PHE A 224 9.68 5.14 -2.09
N ALA A 225 8.70 5.99 -1.80
CA ALA A 225 8.93 7.32 -1.24
C ALA A 225 9.70 7.27 0.10
N MET A 226 9.34 6.36 1.00
CA MET A 226 10.09 6.12 2.23
C MET A 226 11.54 5.68 1.94
N SER A 227 11.78 4.81 0.95
CA SER A 227 13.14 4.40 0.60
C SER A 227 14.03 5.54 0.09
N ILE A 228 13.46 6.52 -0.61
CA ILE A 228 14.16 7.74 -1.02
C ILE A 228 14.53 8.60 0.20
N PHE A 229 13.62 8.75 1.17
CA PHE A 229 13.93 9.44 2.43
C PHE A 229 15.06 8.73 3.20
N LEU A 230 15.04 7.39 3.25
CA LEU A 230 16.11 6.59 3.89
C LEU A 230 17.46 6.75 3.18
N LEU A 231 17.45 6.82 1.84
CA LEU A 231 18.66 7.06 1.04
C LEU A 231 19.26 8.44 1.30
N PHE A 232 18.43 9.49 1.31
CA PHE A 232 18.91 10.83 1.63
C PHE A 232 19.39 10.93 3.07
N GLY A 233 18.71 10.33 4.04
CA GLY A 233 19.19 10.27 5.44
C GLY A 233 20.53 9.53 5.57
N GLY A 234 20.71 8.41 4.87
CA GLY A 234 22.01 7.71 4.83
C GLY A 234 23.11 8.54 4.17
N PHE A 235 22.82 9.19 3.04
CA PHE A 235 23.77 10.04 2.31
C PHE A 235 24.17 11.30 3.10
N ASP A 236 23.21 11.97 3.74
CA ASP A 236 23.45 13.11 4.61
C ASP A 236 24.45 12.75 5.72
N LEU A 237 24.17 11.67 6.45
CA LEU A 237 25.06 11.19 7.51
C LEU A 237 26.45 10.82 6.98
N VAL A 238 26.57 10.15 5.82
CA VAL A 238 27.88 9.87 5.21
C VAL A 238 28.62 11.18 4.90
N SER A 239 27.94 12.19 4.38
CA SER A 239 28.55 13.49 4.05
C SER A 239 29.04 14.24 5.30
N HIS A 240 28.26 14.24 6.39
CA HIS A 240 28.64 14.82 7.67
C HIS A 240 29.84 14.09 8.32
N ASN A 241 29.88 12.75 8.26
CA ASN A 241 31.05 11.98 8.71
C ASN A 241 32.32 12.30 7.91
N LEU A 242 32.20 12.33 6.57
CA LEU A 242 33.34 12.60 5.70
C LEU A 242 33.89 14.01 5.93
N LYS A 243 33.03 15.01 6.12
CA LYS A 243 33.42 16.37 6.48
C LYS A 243 34.25 16.38 7.77
N HIS A 244 33.77 15.81 8.86
CA HIS A 244 34.52 15.75 10.12
C HIS A 244 35.81 14.92 10.05
N PHE A 245 35.85 13.90 9.20
CA PHE A 245 37.08 13.14 8.94
C PHE A 245 38.13 14.00 8.22
N LEU A 246 37.73 14.74 7.18
CA LEU A 246 38.61 15.66 6.45
C LEU A 246 39.06 16.85 7.32
N GLU A 247 38.17 17.41 8.15
CA GLU A 247 38.50 18.42 9.16
C GLU A 247 39.52 17.90 10.20
N THR A 248 39.50 16.60 10.53
CA THR A 248 40.51 15.99 11.42
C THR A 248 41.88 15.81 10.72
N LEU A 249 41.93 15.78 9.38
CA LEU A 249 43.16 15.57 8.61
C LEU A 249 43.82 16.85 8.11
N GLY A 250 43.07 17.94 7.96
CA GLY A 250 43.60 19.25 7.59
C GLY A 250 44.23 19.96 8.78
N HIS A 251 45.48 20.41 8.66
CA HIS A 251 46.15 21.27 9.65
C HIS A 251 45.62 22.72 9.64
N HIS A 252 44.30 22.88 9.71
CA HIS A 252 43.63 24.18 9.78
C HIS A 252 42.99 24.36 11.14
N GLU A 253 43.67 25.12 12.00
CA GLU A 253 43.15 25.53 13.30
C GLU A 253 41.81 26.28 13.10
N PRO A 254 40.70 25.82 13.69
CA PRO A 254 39.40 26.44 13.44
C PRO A 254 39.34 27.83 14.08
N HIS A 255 39.28 28.88 13.26
CA HIS A 255 39.13 30.28 13.72
C HIS A 255 37.82 30.58 14.47
N HIS A 256 36.91 29.61 14.54
CA HIS A 256 35.83 29.59 15.52
C HIS A 256 36.02 28.37 16.41
N GLU A 257 36.39 28.64 17.66
CA GLU A 257 36.34 27.66 18.74
C GLU A 257 34.87 27.30 18.97
N HIS A 258 34.38 26.30 18.23
CA HIS A 258 33.18 25.59 18.62
C HIS A 258 33.52 24.90 19.94
N SER A 259 33.14 25.55 21.04
CA SER A 259 33.13 24.91 22.34
C SER A 259 32.35 23.62 22.17
N HIS A 260 33.06 22.48 22.26
CA HIS A 260 32.46 21.19 22.51
C HIS A 260 31.89 21.24 23.92
N ASP A 261 30.80 21.99 24.07
CA ASP A 261 29.98 22.07 25.26
C ASP A 261 29.38 20.68 25.38
N ARG A 262 30.09 19.84 26.15
CA ARG A 262 29.83 18.41 26.21
C ARG A 262 28.41 18.27 26.71
N LEU A 263 27.50 17.87 25.83
CA LEU A 263 26.20 17.40 26.26
C LEU A 263 26.46 16.43 27.41
N SER A 264 25.92 16.75 28.59
CA SER A 264 26.06 15.90 29.77
C SER A 264 25.77 14.46 29.36
N ALA A 265 26.56 13.49 29.81
CA ALA A 265 26.42 12.09 29.40
C ALA A 265 24.96 11.60 29.50
N GLY A 266 24.24 12.06 30.53
CA GLY A 266 22.81 11.82 30.74
C GLY A 266 21.88 12.29 29.61
N SER A 267 22.28 13.21 28.73
CA SER A 267 21.49 13.58 27.53
C SER A 267 21.62 12.55 26.40
N ILE A 268 22.80 11.95 26.25
CA ILE A 268 23.03 10.87 25.29
C ILE A 268 22.38 9.58 25.80
N ASP A 269 22.51 9.30 27.11
CA ASP A 269 21.80 8.20 27.76
C ASP A 269 20.29 8.35 27.68
N LEU A 270 19.75 9.58 27.84
CA LEU A 270 18.33 9.87 27.66
C LEU A 270 17.88 9.64 26.20
N VAL A 271 18.68 10.03 25.20
CA VAL A 271 18.42 9.72 23.79
C VAL A 271 18.41 8.21 23.53
N ALA A 272 19.39 7.48 24.05
CA ALA A 272 19.47 6.02 23.89
C ALA A 272 18.32 5.30 24.61
N ALA A 273 18.02 5.66 25.86
CA ALA A 273 16.92 5.09 26.62
C ALA A 273 15.56 5.41 25.98
N ALA A 274 15.35 6.64 25.50
CA ALA A 274 14.14 7.01 24.77
C ALA A 274 13.97 6.20 23.49
N ALA A 275 15.04 5.99 22.71
CA ALA A 275 15.02 5.15 21.52
C ALA A 275 14.70 3.67 21.83
N ILE A 276 15.31 3.10 22.88
CA ILE A 276 15.02 1.72 23.32
C ILE A 276 13.55 1.59 23.72
N ILE A 277 13.07 2.48 24.59
CA ILE A 277 11.69 2.43 25.10
C ILE A 277 10.68 2.66 23.97
N SER A 278 10.92 3.61 23.08
CA SER A 278 10.01 3.91 21.97
C SER A 278 9.96 2.78 20.95
N THR A 279 11.12 2.19 20.59
CA THR A 279 11.18 1.07 19.64
C THR A 279 10.56 -0.19 20.23
N LEU A 280 10.79 -0.51 21.51
CA LEU A 280 10.12 -1.64 22.18
C LEU A 280 8.59 -1.42 22.24
N ALA A 281 8.14 -0.26 22.73
CA ALA A 281 6.71 0.08 22.80
C ALA A 281 6.04 0.04 21.42
N SER A 282 6.73 0.53 20.38
CA SER A 282 6.28 0.48 18.99
C SER A 282 6.19 -0.97 18.48
N ALA A 283 7.21 -1.80 18.71
CA ALA A 283 7.22 -3.18 18.23
C ALA A 283 6.12 -4.05 18.87
N TYR A 284 5.86 -3.87 20.18
CA TYR A 284 4.75 -4.53 20.88
C TYR A 284 3.37 -3.94 20.53
N GLY A 285 3.26 -2.61 20.46
CA GLY A 285 1.99 -1.89 20.29
C GLY A 285 1.47 -1.86 18.86
N LEU A 286 2.34 -1.74 17.86
CA LEU A 286 1.96 -1.68 16.45
C LEU A 286 1.83 -3.07 15.82
N LYS A 287 2.67 -4.03 16.22
CA LYS A 287 2.76 -5.38 15.63
C LYS A 287 3.00 -5.39 14.11
N ASN A 288 3.55 -4.30 13.56
CA ASN A 288 3.78 -4.11 12.11
C ASN A 288 4.96 -4.91 11.53
N HIS A 289 5.63 -5.72 12.35
CA HIS A 289 6.87 -6.43 12.01
C HIS A 289 6.71 -7.32 10.76
N THR A 290 5.62 -8.09 10.63
CA THR A 290 5.38 -8.96 9.45
C THR A 290 5.23 -8.17 8.16
N ARG A 291 4.58 -6.99 8.22
CA ARG A 291 4.35 -6.14 7.05
C ARG A 291 5.65 -5.49 6.59
N ILE A 292 6.40 -4.89 7.52
CA ILE A 292 7.69 -4.25 7.22
C ILE A 292 8.71 -5.30 6.74
N ALA A 293 8.78 -6.49 7.38
CA ALA A 293 9.62 -7.59 6.90
C ALA A 293 9.25 -8.04 5.47
N LYS A 294 7.95 -8.14 5.13
CA LYS A 294 7.49 -8.45 3.76
C LYS A 294 7.90 -7.38 2.74
N VAL A 295 7.87 -6.09 3.11
CA VAL A 295 8.37 -4.97 2.28
C VAL A 295 9.87 -5.10 2.03
N MET A 296 10.64 -5.41 3.09
CA MET A 296 12.11 -5.46 3.07
C MET A 296 12.68 -6.70 2.36
N ARG A 297 11.91 -7.80 2.29
CA ARG A 297 12.33 -9.12 1.74
C ARG A 297 13.66 -9.62 2.35
N VAL A 298 13.89 -9.39 3.64
CA VAL A 298 15.16 -9.77 4.30
C VAL A 298 15.02 -11.17 4.90
N SER A 299 15.30 -12.19 4.08
CA SER A 299 15.23 -13.60 4.49
C SER A 299 16.21 -13.97 5.61
N TYR A 300 17.29 -13.20 5.81
CA TYR A 300 18.30 -13.48 6.84
C TYR A 300 17.85 -13.17 8.28
N LEU A 301 16.78 -12.38 8.47
CA LEU A 301 16.24 -12.02 9.79
C LEU A 301 15.00 -12.85 10.16
N SER A 302 14.59 -13.81 9.33
CA SER A 302 13.42 -14.67 9.61
C SER A 302 13.66 -15.72 10.70
N SER A 303 14.92 -15.96 11.08
CA SER A 303 15.32 -16.82 12.20
C SER A 303 15.30 -16.13 13.56
N LEU A 304 15.16 -14.80 13.60
CA LEU A 304 15.05 -14.04 14.84
C LEU A 304 13.61 -14.05 15.38
N PRO A 305 13.41 -13.78 16.69
CA PRO A 305 12.07 -13.57 17.25
C PRO A 305 11.28 -12.54 16.43
N SER A 306 9.97 -12.74 16.28
CA SER A 306 9.11 -11.96 15.38
C SER A 306 9.24 -10.44 15.54
N ILE A 307 9.49 -9.95 16.75
CA ILE A 307 9.72 -8.55 17.12
C ILE A 307 10.96 -7.95 16.41
N LEU A 308 12.03 -8.73 16.24
CA LEU A 308 13.30 -8.35 15.60
C LEU A 308 13.35 -8.69 14.10
N SER A 309 12.29 -9.29 13.54
CA SER A 309 12.21 -9.54 12.08
C SER A 309 12.14 -8.25 11.25
N ASN A 310 11.80 -7.11 11.87
CA ASN A 310 11.98 -5.79 11.27
C ASN A 310 13.46 -5.35 11.39
N PRO A 311 14.20 -5.18 10.28
CA PRO A 311 15.60 -4.75 10.32
C PRO A 311 15.81 -3.42 11.04
N PHE A 312 14.84 -2.49 10.98
CA PHE A 312 14.98 -1.18 11.62
C PHE A 312 14.84 -1.26 13.15
N HIS A 313 13.89 -2.05 13.67
CA HIS A 313 13.81 -2.29 15.12
C HIS A 313 15.08 -2.96 15.64
N PHE A 314 15.63 -3.96 14.93
CA PHE A 314 16.89 -4.59 15.30
C PHE A 314 18.05 -3.59 15.30
N LEU A 315 18.20 -2.82 14.23
CA LEU A 315 19.30 -1.85 14.07
C LEU A 315 19.24 -0.74 15.14
N THR A 316 18.04 -0.21 15.41
CA THR A 316 17.81 0.80 16.45
C THR A 316 18.12 0.24 17.84
N LEU A 317 17.60 -0.95 18.20
CA LEU A 317 17.84 -1.54 19.52
C LEU A 317 19.31 -1.90 19.73
N PHE A 318 19.99 -2.41 18.69
CA PHE A 318 21.41 -2.73 18.74
C PHE A 318 22.27 -1.48 18.97
N PHE A 319 22.13 -0.45 18.14
CA PHE A 319 22.96 0.75 18.28
C PHE A 319 22.59 1.62 19.47
N SER A 320 21.32 1.73 19.86
CA SER A 320 20.95 2.44 21.09
C SER A 320 21.51 1.74 22.34
N SER A 321 21.56 0.40 22.36
CA SER A 321 22.21 -0.35 23.45
C SER A 321 23.72 -0.09 23.50
N ILE A 322 24.41 0.00 22.35
CA ILE A 322 25.83 0.36 22.31
C ILE A 322 26.04 1.82 22.73
N ILE A 323 25.18 2.74 22.29
CA ILE A 323 25.27 4.17 22.63
C ILE A 323 25.03 4.40 24.14
N ALA A 324 24.14 3.65 24.79
CA ALA A 324 23.96 3.68 26.24
C ALA A 324 25.18 3.15 27.04
N LEU A 325 26.10 2.42 26.39
CA LEU A 325 27.35 1.96 26.99
C LEU A 325 28.52 2.91 26.70
N LEU A 326 28.41 3.83 25.74
CA LEU A 326 29.48 4.76 25.35
C LEU A 326 30.06 5.56 26.54
N PRO A 327 29.27 6.11 27.49
CA PRO A 327 29.81 6.90 28.59
C PRO A 327 30.66 6.12 29.61
N LEU A 328 30.65 4.78 29.56
CA LEU A 328 31.46 3.93 30.43
C LEU A 328 32.93 3.79 29.96
N PHE A 329 33.25 4.28 28.75
CA PHE A 329 34.57 4.14 28.14
C PHE A 329 35.42 5.41 28.26
N SER A 330 36.71 5.28 27.97
CA SER A 330 37.64 6.42 27.96
C SER A 330 37.30 7.42 26.85
N ILE A 331 37.64 8.70 27.06
CA ILE A 331 37.30 9.81 26.15
C ILE A 331 37.80 9.56 24.72
N SER A 332 38.98 8.97 24.55
CA SER A 332 39.52 8.64 23.22
C SER A 332 38.80 7.47 22.55
N LEU A 333 38.37 6.45 23.32
CA LEU A 333 37.60 5.35 22.76
C LEU A 333 36.19 5.82 22.38
N TYR A 334 35.59 6.67 23.22
CA TYR A 334 34.28 7.29 22.97
C TYR A 334 34.24 8.02 21.62
N THR A 335 35.18 8.93 21.34
CA THR A 335 35.17 9.72 20.09
C THR A 335 35.42 8.88 18.84
N TRP A 336 36.25 7.84 18.95
CA TRP A 336 36.47 6.90 17.86
C TRP A 336 35.25 6.02 17.60
N LEU A 337 34.62 5.50 18.66
CA LEU A 337 33.47 4.62 18.58
C LEU A 337 32.19 5.36 18.15
N ASP A 338 32.01 6.62 18.54
CA ASP A 338 30.94 7.51 18.05
C ASP A 338 30.97 7.65 16.52
N ARG A 339 32.16 7.94 15.96
CA ARG A 339 32.40 8.00 14.51
C ARG A 339 32.16 6.65 13.83
N LEU A 340 32.65 5.54 14.42
CA LEU A 340 32.44 4.19 13.88
C LEU A 340 30.96 3.80 13.83
N ILE A 341 30.20 4.07 14.90
CA ILE A 341 28.77 3.79 14.98
C ILE A 341 28.02 4.63 13.94
N CYS A 342 28.33 5.92 13.83
CA CYS A 342 27.71 6.80 12.84
C CYS A 342 27.98 6.33 11.39
N ALA A 343 29.22 5.96 11.06
CA ALA A 343 29.58 5.38 9.77
C ALA A 343 28.85 4.05 9.51
N THR A 344 28.68 3.20 10.54
CA THR A 344 27.98 1.91 10.39
C THR A 344 26.47 2.09 10.21
N ILE A 345 25.84 2.99 10.98
CA ILE A 345 24.40 3.32 10.83
C ILE A 345 24.14 3.90 9.44
N SER A 346 24.93 4.88 9.00
CA SER A 346 24.74 5.54 7.71
C SER A 346 24.92 4.59 6.52
N LEU A 347 25.92 3.71 6.55
CA LEU A 347 26.07 2.64 5.55
C LEU A 347 24.90 1.64 5.59
N ALA A 348 24.41 1.26 6.77
CA ALA A 348 23.25 0.38 6.91
C ALA A 348 21.98 1.05 6.37
N MET A 349 21.73 2.32 6.68
CA MET A 349 20.62 3.09 6.14
C MET A 349 20.70 3.20 4.61
N PHE A 350 21.87 3.55 4.06
CA PHE A 350 22.06 3.65 2.62
C PHE A 350 21.85 2.32 1.89
N THR A 351 22.44 1.22 2.38
CA THR A 351 22.31 -0.10 1.75
C THR A 351 20.90 -0.68 1.85
N LEU A 352 20.22 -0.51 2.99
CA LEU A 352 18.81 -0.86 3.14
C LEU A 352 17.92 0.01 2.25
N GLY A 353 18.17 1.32 2.19
CA GLY A 353 17.50 2.27 1.31
C GLY A 353 17.60 1.85 -0.15
N MET A 354 18.81 1.54 -0.65
CA MET A 354 19.04 1.07 -2.02
C MET A 354 18.28 -0.22 -2.30
N ARG A 355 18.34 -1.20 -1.39
CA ARG A 355 17.62 -2.49 -1.51
C ARG A 355 16.10 -2.28 -1.64
N VAL A 356 15.52 -1.43 -0.80
CA VAL A 356 14.09 -1.12 -0.86
C VAL A 356 13.78 -0.37 -2.16
N ALA A 357 14.52 0.69 -2.48
CA ALA A 357 14.31 1.51 -3.67
C ALA A 357 14.32 0.68 -4.96
N VAL A 358 15.26 -0.25 -5.11
CA VAL A 358 15.31 -1.18 -6.26
C VAL A 358 14.12 -2.15 -6.24
N SER A 359 13.83 -2.79 -5.10
CA SER A 359 12.71 -3.76 -5.03
C SER A 359 11.33 -3.14 -5.30
N GLN A 360 11.10 -1.93 -4.79
CA GLN A 360 9.86 -1.16 -5.01
C GLN A 360 9.82 -0.55 -6.41
N GLY A 361 10.95 -0.01 -6.88
CA GLY A 361 11.12 0.53 -8.23
C GLY A 361 10.77 -0.51 -9.29
N LEU A 362 11.29 -1.74 -9.18
CA LEU A 362 10.95 -2.83 -10.10
C LEU A 362 9.45 -3.16 -10.12
N MET A 363 8.76 -3.12 -8.96
CA MET A 363 7.30 -3.30 -8.91
C MET A 363 6.53 -2.12 -9.55
N LEU A 364 7.06 -0.89 -9.45
CA LEU A 364 6.47 0.28 -10.12
C LEU A 364 6.67 0.19 -11.65
N LEU A 365 7.87 -0.19 -12.09
CA LEU A 365 8.27 -0.41 -13.49
C LEU A 365 7.64 -1.65 -14.15
N MET A 366 6.73 -2.36 -13.49
CA MET A 366 6.13 -3.61 -13.99
C MET A 366 7.19 -4.66 -14.38
N SER A 367 8.11 -4.93 -13.44
CA SER A 367 9.14 -5.97 -13.57
C SER A 367 9.09 -6.94 -12.39
N TYR A 368 9.50 -8.19 -12.59
CA TYR A 368 9.60 -9.17 -11.51
C TYR A 368 10.95 -9.08 -10.78
N GLY A 369 10.96 -8.48 -9.59
CA GLY A 369 12.12 -8.43 -8.69
C GLY A 369 12.04 -9.41 -7.51
N GLY A 370 11.28 -10.52 -7.66
CA GLY A 370 11.03 -11.49 -6.59
C GLY A 370 12.20 -12.43 -6.30
N GLN A 371 11.97 -13.45 -5.47
CA GLN A 371 13.01 -14.41 -5.10
C GLN A 371 13.46 -15.22 -6.33
N GLY A 372 14.77 -15.28 -6.57
CA GLY A 372 15.34 -15.83 -7.81
C GLY A 372 15.36 -14.86 -9.00
N GLY A 373 14.59 -13.76 -8.97
CA GLY A 373 14.60 -12.71 -9.99
C GLY A 373 14.54 -13.22 -11.43
N ASN A 374 15.42 -12.69 -12.28
CA ASN A 374 15.54 -13.11 -13.68
C ASN A 374 15.90 -14.60 -13.85
N ASN A 375 16.64 -15.20 -12.91
CA ASN A 375 17.04 -16.62 -12.98
C ASN A 375 15.84 -17.54 -12.71
N GLY A 376 14.93 -17.15 -11.81
CA GLY A 376 13.66 -17.84 -11.60
C GLY A 376 12.81 -17.79 -12.86
N VAL A 377 12.62 -16.58 -13.42
CA VAL A 377 11.85 -16.37 -14.65
C VAL A 377 12.43 -17.16 -15.84
N SER A 378 13.76 -17.18 -16.03
CA SER A 378 14.41 -17.94 -17.10
C SER A 378 14.24 -19.46 -16.93
N THR A 379 14.24 -19.95 -15.68
CA THR A 379 14.00 -21.36 -15.36
C THR A 379 12.59 -21.77 -15.75
N VAL A 380 11.58 -20.98 -15.34
CA VAL A 380 10.18 -21.18 -15.71
C VAL A 380 9.95 -21.09 -17.20
N MET A 381 10.57 -20.12 -17.88
CA MET A 381 10.49 -20.00 -19.34
C MET A 381 11.03 -21.23 -20.07
N ARG A 382 12.14 -21.80 -19.59
CA ARG A 382 12.70 -23.04 -20.13
C ARG A 382 11.80 -24.24 -19.89
N GLU A 383 11.15 -24.33 -18.73
CA GLU A 383 10.20 -25.42 -18.43
C GLU A 383 8.91 -25.31 -19.27
N ILE A 384 8.37 -24.11 -19.44
CA ILE A 384 7.23 -23.85 -20.34
C ILE A 384 7.59 -24.22 -21.80
N ALA A 385 8.80 -23.88 -22.25
CA ALA A 385 9.28 -24.24 -23.59
C ALA A 385 9.55 -25.75 -23.77
N ALA A 386 9.61 -26.53 -22.68
CA ALA A 386 9.78 -27.98 -22.72
C ALA A 386 8.45 -28.77 -22.71
N GLU A 387 7.29 -28.10 -22.59
CA GLU A 387 5.98 -28.75 -22.68
C GLU A 387 5.71 -29.29 -24.09
N PRO A 388 5.36 -30.58 -24.27
CA PRO A 388 5.28 -31.21 -25.60
C PRO A 388 4.18 -30.62 -26.50
N ASN A 389 3.21 -29.93 -25.93
CA ASN A 389 2.11 -29.29 -26.67
C ASN A 389 2.45 -27.85 -27.11
N ILE A 390 3.57 -27.28 -26.64
CA ILE A 390 4.06 -25.95 -27.00
C ILE A 390 5.15 -26.10 -28.05
N ARG A 391 4.98 -25.46 -29.20
CA ARG A 391 5.96 -25.47 -30.29
C ARG A 391 6.96 -24.31 -30.19
N ARG A 392 6.48 -23.14 -29.76
CA ARG A 392 7.30 -21.98 -29.39
C ARG A 392 6.54 -21.04 -28.45
N VAL A 393 7.28 -20.27 -27.68
CA VAL A 393 6.77 -19.11 -26.93
C VAL A 393 7.14 -17.86 -27.72
N ASP A 394 6.14 -17.10 -28.16
CA ASP A 394 6.31 -15.92 -29.02
C ASP A 394 6.63 -14.65 -28.21
N ASP A 395 6.02 -14.53 -27.02
CA ASP A 395 6.26 -13.46 -26.05
C ASP A 395 5.90 -13.96 -24.64
N ALA A 396 6.61 -13.47 -23.62
CA ALA A 396 6.37 -13.84 -22.24
C ALA A 396 6.80 -12.73 -21.28
N GLN A 397 5.83 -12.20 -20.54
CA GLN A 397 6.02 -11.02 -19.70
C GLN A 397 5.60 -11.32 -18.26
N PHE A 398 6.54 -11.21 -17.32
CA PHE A 398 6.35 -11.50 -15.90
C PHE A 398 6.60 -10.24 -15.07
N TRP A 399 5.60 -9.85 -14.29
CA TRP A 399 5.71 -8.65 -13.45
C TRP A 399 4.94 -8.76 -12.15
N GLN A 400 5.34 -7.96 -11.17
CA GLN A 400 4.64 -7.84 -9.91
C GLN A 400 3.84 -6.54 -9.86
N VAL A 401 2.54 -6.63 -9.57
CA VAL A 401 1.64 -5.46 -9.54
C VAL A 401 1.68 -4.79 -8.17
N HIS A 402 1.58 -5.60 -7.11
CA HIS A 402 1.67 -5.23 -5.70
C HIS A 402 2.11 -6.44 -4.86
N TYR A 403 2.25 -6.29 -3.54
CA TYR A 403 2.78 -7.32 -2.63
C TYR A 403 1.99 -8.64 -2.57
N GLY A 404 0.75 -8.67 -3.07
CA GLY A 404 -0.11 -9.86 -3.09
C GLY A 404 -0.34 -10.46 -4.48
N LEU A 405 0.03 -9.77 -5.56
CA LEU A 405 -0.32 -10.16 -6.93
C LEU A 405 0.85 -9.99 -7.91
N CYS A 406 1.17 -11.08 -8.60
CA CYS A 406 2.03 -11.11 -9.77
C CYS A 406 1.21 -11.53 -11.01
N MET A 407 1.65 -11.07 -12.18
CA MET A 407 1.07 -11.39 -13.48
C MET A 407 2.10 -12.12 -14.33
N ALA A 408 1.64 -13.14 -15.05
CA ALA A 408 2.37 -13.76 -16.15
C ALA A 408 1.49 -13.71 -17.41
N ASN A 409 2.01 -13.12 -18.48
CA ASN A 409 1.28 -12.96 -19.74
C ASN A 409 2.07 -13.68 -20.82
N LEU A 410 1.48 -14.73 -21.40
CA LEU A 410 2.17 -15.68 -22.25
C LEU A 410 1.49 -15.72 -23.62
N LYS A 411 2.28 -15.51 -24.67
CA LYS A 411 1.86 -15.75 -26.05
C LYS A 411 2.55 -17.02 -26.54
N ILE A 412 1.78 -18.07 -26.78
CA ILE A 412 2.30 -19.39 -27.13
C ILE A 412 1.71 -19.90 -28.44
N THR A 413 2.54 -20.52 -29.27
CA THR A 413 2.12 -21.26 -30.45
C THR A 413 2.09 -22.75 -30.11
N VAL A 414 0.91 -23.37 -30.22
CA VAL A 414 0.70 -24.81 -29.94
C VAL A 414 0.78 -25.66 -31.21
N VAL A 415 1.06 -26.95 -31.02
CA VAL A 415 1.13 -27.94 -32.12
C VAL A 415 -0.23 -28.07 -32.83
N ARG A 416 -0.21 -28.23 -34.16
CA ARG A 416 -1.43 -28.46 -34.97
C ARG A 416 -2.20 -29.68 -34.47
N GLY A 417 -3.53 -29.57 -34.44
CA GLY A 417 -4.42 -30.66 -34.01
C GLY A 417 -4.60 -30.80 -32.49
N CYS A 418 -4.04 -29.90 -31.68
CA CYS A 418 -4.31 -29.85 -30.25
C CYS A 418 -5.78 -29.47 -29.99
N ASP A 419 -6.49 -30.30 -29.22
CA ASP A 419 -7.90 -30.12 -28.89
C ASP A 419 -8.09 -29.08 -27.75
N GLU A 420 -9.25 -28.42 -27.70
CA GLU A 420 -9.56 -27.42 -26.66
C GLU A 420 -9.44 -27.96 -25.22
N VAL A 421 -9.66 -29.27 -25.00
CA VAL A 421 -9.49 -29.87 -23.66
C VAL A 421 -8.01 -29.95 -23.32
N SER A 422 -7.13 -30.42 -24.22
CA SER A 422 -5.68 -30.38 -24.04
C SER A 422 -5.14 -28.96 -23.90
N VAL A 423 -5.65 -27.99 -24.66
CA VAL A 423 -5.30 -26.57 -24.52
C VAL A 423 -5.73 -26.03 -23.15
N SER A 424 -6.92 -26.37 -22.65
CA SER A 424 -7.36 -25.98 -21.30
C SER A 424 -6.50 -26.60 -20.19
N ARG A 425 -6.10 -27.86 -20.33
CA ARG A 425 -5.19 -28.55 -19.41
C ARG A 425 -3.79 -27.91 -19.42
N LEU A 426 -3.29 -27.52 -20.59
CA LEU A 426 -2.02 -26.81 -20.75
C LEU A 426 -2.04 -25.46 -20.02
N ARG A 427 -3.10 -24.66 -20.18
CA ARG A 427 -3.27 -23.38 -19.45
C ARG A 427 -3.18 -23.58 -17.93
N THR A 428 -3.92 -24.56 -17.39
CA THR A 428 -3.90 -24.89 -15.95
C THR A 428 -2.53 -25.38 -15.47
N ARG A 429 -1.87 -26.24 -16.26
CA ARG A 429 -0.55 -26.78 -15.95
C ARG A 429 0.52 -25.69 -15.93
N VAL A 430 0.57 -24.83 -16.94
CA VAL A 430 1.51 -23.70 -16.99
C VAL A 430 1.23 -22.69 -15.87
N ALA A 431 -0.03 -22.37 -15.57
CA ALA A 431 -0.37 -21.50 -14.44
C ALA A 431 0.08 -22.09 -13.09
N SER A 432 -0.08 -23.40 -12.89
CA SER A 432 0.43 -24.07 -11.68
C SER A 432 1.96 -24.11 -11.61
N LEU A 433 2.64 -24.25 -12.75
CA LEU A 433 4.11 -24.21 -12.84
C LEU A 433 4.63 -22.82 -12.45
N VAL A 434 4.07 -21.75 -13.01
CA VAL A 434 4.40 -20.36 -12.66
C VAL A 434 4.18 -20.10 -11.17
N GLN A 435 3.04 -20.51 -10.61
CA GLN A 435 2.73 -20.33 -9.19
C GLN A 435 3.66 -21.13 -8.26
N ASN A 436 4.08 -22.33 -8.65
CA ASN A 436 4.95 -23.20 -7.84
C ASN A 436 6.44 -22.79 -7.91
N ALA A 437 6.89 -22.24 -9.03
CA ALA A 437 8.30 -21.91 -9.26
C ALA A 437 8.67 -20.45 -9.00
N LEU A 438 7.75 -19.48 -9.23
CA LEU A 438 7.96 -18.06 -8.94
C LEU A 438 7.15 -17.54 -7.74
N GLY A 439 6.20 -18.34 -7.24
CA GLY A 439 5.53 -18.13 -5.98
C GLY A 439 6.18 -18.94 -4.85
N GLU A 440 5.87 -18.56 -3.62
CA GLU A 440 6.14 -19.39 -2.45
C GLU A 440 5.19 -20.61 -2.53
N GLY A 441 5.75 -21.83 -2.59
CA GLY A 441 5.05 -23.04 -3.02
C GLY A 441 3.76 -23.37 -2.24
N TYR A 442 2.83 -24.06 -2.90
CA TYR A 442 1.51 -24.36 -2.36
C TYR A 442 1.59 -25.07 -0.99
N GLY A 443 1.04 -24.43 0.04
CA GLY A 443 1.06 -24.93 1.43
C GLY A 443 2.13 -24.32 2.35
N LEU A 444 3.13 -23.61 1.83
CA LEU A 444 4.19 -22.98 2.64
C LEU A 444 3.80 -21.61 3.27
N GLY A 445 2.51 -21.30 3.33
CA GLY A 445 2.00 -20.00 3.83
C GLY A 445 2.25 -18.82 2.88
N GLY A 446 2.66 -19.11 1.64
CA GLY A 446 3.03 -18.12 0.63
C GLY A 446 1.91 -17.15 0.26
N ASN A 447 2.17 -15.85 0.40
CA ASN A 447 1.13 -14.81 0.34
C ASN A 447 1.26 -13.93 -0.92
N VAL A 448 1.60 -14.57 -2.05
CA VAL A 448 1.72 -13.97 -3.39
C VAL A 448 1.01 -14.87 -4.41
N ARG A 449 -0.08 -14.34 -4.96
CA ARG A 449 -0.89 -14.99 -5.99
C ARG A 449 -0.36 -14.64 -7.38
N TRP A 450 -0.30 -15.62 -8.27
CA TRP A 450 -0.04 -15.43 -9.69
C TRP A 450 -1.35 -15.50 -10.49
N GLU A 451 -1.61 -14.48 -11.30
CA GLU A 451 -2.62 -14.53 -12.36
C GLU A 451 -1.91 -14.71 -13.71
N THR A 452 -2.28 -15.77 -14.43
CA THR A 452 -1.65 -16.13 -15.71
C THR A 452 -2.63 -15.93 -16.84
N THR A 453 -2.26 -15.14 -17.86
CA THR A 453 -3.04 -14.93 -19.07
C THR A 453 -2.35 -15.59 -20.27
N PHE A 454 -3.15 -16.09 -21.22
CA PHE A 454 -2.66 -16.84 -22.37
C PHE A 454 -3.27 -16.32 -23.66
N GLN A 455 -2.43 -15.87 -24.59
CA GLN A 455 -2.77 -15.75 -26.00
C GLN A 455 -2.23 -16.99 -26.72
N ILE A 456 -3.11 -17.77 -27.34
CA ILE A 456 -2.75 -19.04 -27.98
C ILE A 456 -2.96 -18.92 -29.49
N ALA A 457 -1.92 -19.22 -30.25
CA ALA A 457 -1.96 -19.40 -31.69
C ALA A 457 -1.77 -20.88 -32.04
N THR A 458 -2.41 -21.36 -33.09
CA THR A 458 -2.08 -22.65 -33.72
C THR A 458 -1.02 -22.44 -34.79
N ASP A 459 -0.05 -23.35 -34.88
CA ASP A 459 0.96 -23.31 -35.95
C ASP A 459 0.30 -23.37 -37.34
N ALA A 460 0.46 -22.30 -38.13
CA ALA A 460 -0.14 -22.13 -39.45
C ALA A 460 0.31 -23.22 -40.43
#